data_AF-A0A2R6E0T8-F1
#
_entry.id   AF-A0A2R6E0T8-F1
#
_cell.length_a   1.000
_cell.length_b   1.000
_cell.length_c   1.000
_cell.angle_alpha   90.00
_cell.angle_beta   90.00
_cell.angle_gamma   90.00
#
_symmetry.space_group_name_H-M   'P 1'
#
loop_
_entity.id
_entity.type
_entity.pdbx_description
1 polymer ?
#
loop_
_entity_poly.entity_id
_entity_poly.type
_entity_poly.pdbx_seq_one_letter_code
_entity_poly.pdbx_strand_id
1 'polypeptide(L)'
;MDTAAKRRAAVEDLRAFDGVLVAFSGGVDSSVVAALAHEALGDAAVACTARSETLPDAELEEAAGVAAEIGVRHETVSFSELDSDAFVANDDDRCYHCRSMRLGKMFETARALGIDVVCDGTNASDPGEGHRPGLRAVEELDAYSPLLEYDITKDEVREIARHYGLSVADKPSMACLSSRIPTGLEVTEAKLDRVEKAETLLRTWGFEQFRVRDHDGLARIEVGTDELEAALDPDFAAAAREHLADAGFDHVTLDLAGYRTGSVSPADGGTADDVLDAEYPTGGR
;
A
#
# COMPACT_ATOMS: atom_id res chain seq x y z
N MET A 1 4.68 -0.03 -28.77
CA MET A 1 3.27 -0.44 -28.99
C MET A 1 2.36 0.55 -28.29
N ASP A 2 1.16 0.79 -28.79
CA ASP A 2 0.12 1.53 -28.07
C ASP A 2 -0.45 0.70 -26.90
N THR A 3 -1.02 1.34 -25.88
CA THR A 3 -1.52 0.71 -24.64
C THR A 3 -2.42 -0.48 -24.93
N ALA A 4 -3.38 -0.32 -25.86
CA ALA A 4 -4.31 -1.38 -26.23
C ALA A 4 -3.62 -2.58 -26.88
N ALA A 5 -2.52 -2.37 -27.59
CA ALA A 5 -1.74 -3.45 -28.17
C ALA A 5 -0.94 -4.21 -27.10
N LYS A 6 -0.32 -3.50 -26.15
CA LYS A 6 0.37 -4.13 -25.00
C LYS A 6 -0.60 -4.97 -24.17
N ARG A 7 -1.78 -4.42 -23.86
CA ARG A 7 -2.88 -5.12 -23.17
C ARG A 7 -3.23 -6.44 -23.86
N ARG A 8 -3.48 -6.42 -25.18
CA ARG A 8 -3.83 -7.63 -25.94
C ARG A 8 -2.70 -8.66 -25.96
N ALA A 9 -1.44 -8.21 -26.03
CA ALA A 9 -0.29 -9.11 -25.99
C ALA A 9 -0.17 -9.80 -24.63
N ALA A 10 -0.32 -9.06 -23.53
CA ALA A 10 -0.34 -9.64 -22.18
C ALA A 10 -1.48 -10.65 -21.98
N VAL A 11 -2.69 -10.35 -22.49
CA VAL A 11 -3.81 -11.31 -22.46
C VAL A 11 -3.51 -12.56 -23.27
N GLU A 12 -2.94 -12.42 -24.47
CA GLU A 12 -2.61 -13.57 -25.32
C GLU A 12 -1.55 -14.47 -24.71
N ASP A 13 -0.54 -13.88 -24.07
CA ASP A 13 0.50 -14.64 -23.38
C ASP A 13 -0.02 -15.41 -22.17
N LEU A 14 -0.90 -14.79 -21.38
CA LEU A 14 -1.53 -15.46 -20.24
C LEU A 14 -2.34 -16.70 -20.65
N ARG A 15 -2.82 -16.79 -21.90
CA ARG A 15 -3.51 -17.99 -22.43
C ARG A 15 -2.60 -19.20 -22.60
N ALA A 16 -1.29 -19.03 -22.55
CA ALA A 16 -0.34 -20.14 -22.62
C ALA A 16 -0.29 -20.96 -21.32
N PHE A 17 -0.82 -20.42 -20.20
CA PHE A 17 -0.88 -21.09 -18.92
C PHE A 17 -2.20 -21.85 -18.74
N ASP A 18 -2.17 -22.97 -18.01
CA ASP A 18 -3.38 -23.74 -17.67
C ASP A 18 -4.24 -23.03 -16.59
N GLY A 19 -3.62 -22.14 -15.81
CA GLY A 19 -4.25 -21.34 -14.76
C GLY A 19 -3.21 -20.44 -14.08
N VAL A 20 -3.67 -19.35 -13.45
CA VAL A 20 -2.78 -18.41 -12.74
C VAL A 20 -3.39 -17.97 -11.43
N LEU A 21 -2.54 -17.78 -10.42
CA LEU A 21 -2.90 -17.13 -9.17
C LEU A 21 -2.28 -15.74 -9.16
N VAL A 22 -3.11 -14.71 -9.04
CA VAL A 22 -2.66 -13.32 -8.97
C VAL A 22 -2.50 -12.90 -7.51
N ALA A 23 -1.29 -12.50 -7.12
CA ALA A 23 -1.03 -11.85 -5.83
C ALA A 23 -1.74 -10.50 -5.81
N PHE A 24 -2.88 -10.44 -5.11
CA PHE A 24 -3.87 -9.41 -5.30
C PHE A 24 -4.04 -8.54 -4.05
N SER A 25 -3.69 -7.25 -4.17
CA SER A 25 -3.77 -6.28 -3.07
C SER A 25 -4.98 -5.35 -3.17
N GLY A 26 -5.77 -5.43 -4.25
CA GLY A 26 -6.84 -4.47 -4.56
C GLY A 26 -6.33 -3.13 -5.11
N GLY A 27 -5.02 -2.91 -5.15
CA GLY A 27 -4.42 -1.75 -5.80
C GLY A 27 -4.46 -1.87 -7.33
N VAL A 28 -4.43 -0.73 -8.02
CA VAL A 28 -4.64 -0.63 -9.49
C VAL A 28 -3.78 -1.60 -10.31
N ASP A 29 -2.51 -1.81 -9.93
CA ASP A 29 -1.61 -2.68 -10.69
C ASP A 29 -2.06 -4.16 -10.61
N SER A 30 -2.27 -4.66 -9.39
CA SER A 30 -2.74 -6.04 -9.18
C SER A 30 -4.15 -6.28 -9.73
N SER A 31 -5.01 -5.26 -9.72
CA SER A 31 -6.36 -5.32 -10.30
C SER A 31 -6.34 -5.39 -11.82
N VAL A 32 -5.42 -4.69 -12.47
CA VAL A 32 -5.22 -4.85 -13.92
C VAL A 32 -4.70 -6.25 -14.23
N VAL A 33 -3.72 -6.77 -13.48
CA VAL A 33 -3.24 -8.15 -13.69
C VAL A 33 -4.37 -9.17 -13.53
N ALA A 34 -5.20 -9.03 -12.50
CA ALA A 34 -6.36 -9.87 -12.28
C ALA A 34 -7.38 -9.78 -13.44
N ALA A 35 -7.65 -8.58 -13.96
CA ALA A 35 -8.54 -8.38 -15.10
C ALA A 35 -7.97 -8.99 -16.40
N LEU A 36 -6.67 -8.84 -16.67
CA LEU A 36 -6.00 -9.47 -17.81
C LEU A 36 -6.07 -11.00 -17.72
N ALA A 37 -5.77 -11.55 -16.53
CA ALA A 37 -5.83 -12.98 -16.27
C ALA A 37 -7.25 -13.54 -16.44
N HIS A 38 -8.26 -12.84 -15.92
CA HIS A 38 -9.65 -13.25 -16.07
C HIS A 38 -10.13 -13.18 -17.52
N GLU A 39 -9.75 -12.15 -18.29
CA GLU A 39 -10.03 -12.08 -19.73
C GLU A 39 -9.37 -13.23 -20.51
N ALA A 40 -8.16 -13.63 -20.10
CA ALA A 40 -7.41 -14.70 -20.76
C ALA A 40 -7.96 -16.10 -20.43
N LEU A 41 -8.25 -16.36 -19.15
CA LEU A 41 -8.40 -17.71 -18.59
C LEU A 41 -9.75 -17.99 -17.92
N GLY A 42 -10.61 -16.97 -17.76
CA GLY A 42 -11.90 -17.11 -17.09
C GLY A 42 -11.78 -17.65 -15.66
N ASP A 43 -12.39 -18.80 -15.40
CA ASP A 43 -12.43 -19.44 -14.08
C ASP A 43 -11.09 -20.01 -13.61
N ALA A 44 -10.10 -20.15 -14.51
CA ALA A 44 -8.75 -20.61 -14.17
C ALA A 44 -7.84 -19.48 -13.67
N ALA A 45 -8.34 -18.23 -13.64
CA ALA A 45 -7.68 -17.12 -12.96
C ALA A 45 -8.23 -16.96 -11.53
N VAL A 46 -7.33 -16.93 -10.54
CA VAL A 46 -7.68 -16.74 -9.13
C VAL A 46 -6.94 -15.53 -8.58
N ALA A 47 -7.66 -14.53 -8.10
CA ALA A 47 -7.07 -13.44 -7.32
C ALA A 47 -6.94 -13.88 -5.86
N CYS A 48 -5.78 -13.70 -5.24
CA CYS A 48 -5.54 -14.11 -3.86
C CYS A 48 -4.99 -12.95 -3.03
N THR A 49 -5.70 -12.58 -1.96
CA THR A 49 -5.26 -11.54 -1.03
C THR A 49 -4.66 -12.15 0.23
N ALA A 50 -3.45 -11.70 0.58
CA ALA A 50 -2.77 -12.09 1.80
C ALA A 50 -3.19 -11.15 2.95
N ARG A 51 -4.08 -11.65 3.83
CA ARG A 51 -4.48 -10.98 5.07
C ARG A 51 -3.39 -11.14 6.13
N SER A 52 -3.02 -10.03 6.73
CA SER A 52 -2.08 -9.95 7.85
C SER A 52 -2.31 -8.65 8.64
N GLU A 53 -1.59 -8.47 9.74
CA GLU A 53 -1.70 -7.32 10.65
C GLU A 53 -1.30 -5.99 10.00
N THR A 54 -0.60 -6.04 8.85
CA THR A 54 -0.14 -4.85 8.15
C THR A 54 -1.08 -4.38 7.04
N LEU A 55 -2.10 -5.18 6.72
CA LEU A 55 -3.16 -4.87 5.76
C LEU A 55 -4.41 -4.40 6.52
N PRO A 56 -4.84 -3.13 6.36
CA PRO A 56 -6.07 -2.67 7.00
C PRO A 56 -7.29 -3.48 6.57
N ASP A 57 -8.25 -3.70 7.46
CA ASP A 57 -9.46 -4.46 7.16
C ASP A 57 -10.28 -3.80 6.03
N ALA A 58 -10.33 -2.47 5.98
CA ALA A 58 -10.99 -1.73 4.90
C ALA A 58 -10.36 -2.02 3.52
N GLU A 59 -9.04 -2.20 3.44
CA GLU A 59 -8.36 -2.54 2.18
C GLU A 59 -8.67 -3.97 1.74
N LEU A 60 -8.85 -4.90 2.70
CA LEU A 60 -9.28 -6.26 2.40
C LEU A 60 -10.72 -6.29 1.83
N GLU A 61 -11.63 -5.50 2.41
CA GLU A 61 -13.00 -5.34 1.90
C GLU A 61 -13.01 -4.71 0.50
N GLU A 62 -12.21 -3.66 0.28
CA GLU A 62 -12.07 -3.02 -1.03
C GLU A 62 -11.50 -3.98 -2.08
N ALA A 63 -10.47 -4.77 -1.73
CA ALA A 63 -9.93 -5.79 -2.62
C ALA A 63 -11.01 -6.80 -3.04
N ALA A 64 -11.81 -7.31 -2.09
CA ALA A 64 -12.92 -8.21 -2.39
C ALA A 64 -13.96 -7.55 -3.33
N GLY A 65 -14.26 -6.26 -3.12
CA GLY A 65 -15.12 -5.48 -4.00
C GLY A 65 -14.59 -5.40 -5.44
N VAL A 66 -13.30 -5.10 -5.60
CA VAL A 66 -12.67 -5.01 -6.93
C VAL A 66 -12.59 -6.36 -7.62
N ALA A 67 -12.33 -7.44 -6.89
CA ALA A 67 -12.39 -8.79 -7.46
C ALA A 67 -13.79 -9.13 -7.98
N ALA A 68 -14.84 -8.70 -7.27
CA ALA A 68 -16.22 -8.83 -7.72
C ALA A 68 -16.54 -7.96 -8.94
N GLU A 69 -16.00 -6.75 -9.05
CA GLU A 69 -16.09 -5.91 -10.26
C GLU A 69 -15.50 -6.60 -11.48
N ILE A 70 -14.37 -7.28 -11.31
CA ILE A 70 -13.69 -8.03 -12.37
C ILE A 70 -14.47 -9.31 -12.73
N GLY A 71 -15.16 -9.92 -11.76
CA GLY A 71 -15.78 -11.24 -11.89
C GLY A 71 -14.81 -12.40 -11.66
N VAL A 72 -13.62 -12.12 -11.12
CA VAL A 72 -12.59 -13.13 -10.85
C VAL A 72 -12.85 -13.84 -9.51
N ARG A 73 -12.54 -15.14 -9.44
CA ARG A 73 -12.55 -15.87 -8.16
C ARG A 73 -11.56 -15.20 -7.20
N HIS A 74 -12.03 -14.88 -6.00
CA HIS A 74 -11.22 -14.27 -4.94
C HIS A 74 -11.01 -15.24 -3.79
N GLU A 75 -9.75 -15.45 -3.41
CA GLU A 75 -9.35 -16.20 -2.23
C GLU A 75 -8.67 -15.26 -1.23
N THR A 76 -8.86 -15.54 0.05
CA THR A 76 -8.16 -14.83 1.13
C THR A 76 -7.38 -15.84 1.95
N VAL A 77 -6.09 -15.58 2.12
CA VAL A 77 -5.21 -16.42 2.95
C VAL A 77 -4.60 -15.58 4.06
N SER A 78 -4.47 -16.18 5.24
CA SER A 78 -3.90 -15.51 6.40
C SER A 78 -2.48 -15.98 6.67
N PHE A 79 -1.65 -15.04 7.10
CA PHE A 79 -0.30 -15.25 7.61
C PHE A 79 0.06 -14.04 8.49
N SER A 80 1.11 -14.17 9.30
CA SER A 80 1.60 -13.06 10.12
C SER A 80 2.97 -12.63 9.64
N GLU A 81 3.16 -11.34 9.37
CA GLU A 81 4.53 -10.82 9.19
C GLU A 81 5.29 -10.75 10.52
N LEU A 82 4.57 -10.71 11.64
CA LEU A 82 5.15 -10.62 12.98
C LEU A 82 5.80 -11.95 13.43
N ASP A 83 5.54 -13.05 12.73
CA ASP A 83 6.26 -14.32 12.92
C ASP A 83 7.73 -14.27 12.45
N SER A 84 8.14 -13.18 11.79
CA SER A 84 9.50 -12.98 11.27
C SER A 84 10.24 -11.89 12.04
N ASP A 85 11.26 -12.30 12.80
CA ASP A 85 12.17 -11.37 13.49
C ASP A 85 12.77 -10.32 12.54
N ALA A 86 13.04 -10.71 11.29
CA ALA A 86 13.59 -9.82 10.27
C ALA A 86 12.59 -8.75 9.80
N PHE A 87 11.29 -9.06 9.81
CA PHE A 87 10.25 -8.06 9.55
C PHE A 87 10.03 -7.16 10.78
N VAL A 88 9.97 -7.77 11.97
CA VAL A 88 9.75 -7.08 13.25
C VAL A 88 10.84 -6.04 13.51
N ALA A 89 12.10 -6.34 13.17
CA ALA A 89 13.23 -5.43 13.33
C ALA A 89 13.08 -4.08 12.59
N ASN A 90 12.22 -4.03 11.56
CA ASN A 90 11.89 -2.81 10.81
C ASN A 90 13.10 -2.10 10.17
N ASP A 91 14.07 -2.84 9.65
CA ASP A 91 15.21 -2.27 8.95
C ASP A 91 14.87 -1.86 7.50
N ASP A 92 15.89 -1.44 6.74
CA ASP A 92 15.74 -1.04 5.34
C ASP A 92 15.29 -2.21 4.43
N ASP A 93 15.54 -3.45 4.82
CA ASP A 93 15.15 -4.68 4.11
C ASP A 93 13.76 -5.21 4.54
N ARG A 94 13.04 -4.57 5.48
CA ARG A 94 11.68 -4.99 5.91
C ARG A 94 10.74 -5.29 4.74
N CYS A 95 10.74 -4.43 3.72
CA CYS A 95 9.89 -4.60 2.54
C CYS A 95 10.24 -5.85 1.72
N TYR A 96 11.51 -6.25 1.68
CA TYR A 96 11.93 -7.53 1.09
C TYR A 96 11.39 -8.72 1.88
N HIS A 97 11.55 -8.71 3.21
CA HIS A 97 11.07 -9.78 4.07
C HIS A 97 9.54 -9.94 3.97
N CYS A 98 8.80 -8.82 4.06
CA CYS A 98 7.36 -8.79 3.88
C CYS A 98 6.93 -9.39 2.54
N ARG A 99 7.53 -8.92 1.43
CA ARG A 99 7.15 -9.39 0.08
C ARG A 99 7.51 -10.86 -0.14
N SER A 100 8.64 -11.32 0.39
CA SER A 100 9.03 -12.74 0.35
C SER A 100 8.02 -13.64 1.06
N MET A 101 7.58 -13.25 2.26
CA MET A 101 6.57 -14.00 3.01
C MET A 101 5.22 -14.02 2.29
N ARG A 102 4.76 -12.87 1.78
CA ARG A 102 3.52 -12.74 1.03
C ARG A 102 3.52 -13.63 -0.22
N LEU A 103 4.53 -13.49 -1.08
CA LEU A 103 4.64 -14.29 -2.29
C LEU A 103 4.83 -15.77 -1.98
N GLY A 104 5.61 -16.13 -0.95
CA GLY A 104 5.71 -17.51 -0.48
C GLY A 104 4.34 -18.11 -0.16
N LYS A 105 3.47 -17.34 0.50
CA LYS A 105 2.09 -17.75 0.78
C LYS A 105 1.25 -17.89 -0.49
N MET A 106 1.45 -17.02 -1.48
CA MET A 106 0.79 -17.14 -2.79
C MET A 106 1.18 -18.45 -3.50
N PHE A 107 2.47 -18.81 -3.50
CA PHE A 107 2.95 -20.07 -4.10
C PHE A 107 2.49 -21.32 -3.33
N GLU A 108 2.38 -21.29 -2.00
CA GLU A 108 1.73 -22.36 -1.24
C GLU A 108 0.28 -22.55 -1.67
N THR A 109 -0.45 -21.44 -1.81
CA THR A 109 -1.87 -21.44 -2.17
C THR A 109 -2.08 -21.91 -3.61
N ALA A 110 -1.25 -21.44 -4.54
CA ALA A 110 -1.27 -21.85 -5.94
C ALA A 110 -1.08 -23.38 -6.06
N ARG A 111 -0.06 -23.92 -5.36
CA ARG A 111 0.18 -25.37 -5.31
C ARG A 111 -1.01 -26.16 -4.73
N ALA A 112 -1.67 -25.65 -3.69
CA ALA A 112 -2.85 -26.30 -3.12
C ALA A 112 -4.06 -26.31 -4.09
N LEU A 113 -4.12 -25.33 -5.00
CA LEU A 113 -5.14 -25.22 -6.04
C LEU A 113 -4.75 -25.93 -7.35
N GLY A 114 -3.53 -26.49 -7.45
CA GLY A 114 -3.01 -27.10 -8.68
C GLY A 114 -2.66 -26.08 -9.76
N ILE A 115 -2.27 -24.86 -9.36
CA ILE A 115 -1.83 -23.77 -10.23
C ILE A 115 -0.31 -23.62 -10.08
N ASP A 116 0.40 -23.62 -11.20
CA ASP A 116 1.87 -23.55 -11.22
C ASP A 116 2.43 -22.13 -11.30
N VAL A 117 1.61 -21.15 -11.71
CA VAL A 117 2.05 -19.78 -11.98
C VAL A 117 1.44 -18.80 -10.98
N VAL A 118 2.30 -18.00 -10.36
CA VAL A 118 1.90 -16.86 -9.53
C VAL A 118 2.27 -15.58 -10.26
N CYS A 119 1.28 -14.70 -10.49
CA CYS A 119 1.50 -13.39 -11.07
C CYS A 119 1.55 -12.30 -10.00
N ASP A 120 2.34 -11.27 -10.21
CA ASP A 120 2.36 -10.06 -9.39
C ASP A 120 2.05 -8.79 -10.18
N GLY A 121 1.90 -7.66 -9.47
CA GLY A 121 1.55 -6.36 -10.05
C GLY A 121 2.75 -5.50 -10.47
N THR A 122 3.97 -6.05 -10.60
CA THR A 122 5.15 -5.24 -10.96
C THR A 122 5.01 -4.72 -12.39
N ASN A 123 5.14 -3.41 -12.58
CA ASN A 123 4.97 -2.72 -13.86
C ASN A 123 6.27 -2.07 -14.34
N ALA A 124 6.30 -1.61 -15.58
CA ALA A 124 7.51 -1.09 -16.23
C ALA A 124 8.04 0.23 -15.64
N SER A 125 7.27 0.91 -14.79
CA SER A 125 7.71 2.10 -14.07
C SER A 125 8.39 1.78 -12.73
N ASP A 126 8.26 0.56 -12.20
CA ASP A 126 8.86 0.20 -10.91
C ASP A 126 10.40 0.07 -10.95
N PRO A 127 11.03 -0.54 -11.97
CA PRO A 127 12.49 -0.59 -12.07
C PRO A 127 13.09 0.81 -12.20
N GLY A 128 14.01 1.17 -11.30
CA GLY A 128 14.70 2.47 -11.30
C GLY A 128 14.13 3.51 -10.33
N GLU A 129 12.99 3.24 -9.68
CA GLU A 129 12.45 4.11 -8.61
C GLU A 129 13.14 3.86 -7.25
N GLY A 130 14.39 4.33 -7.11
CA GLY A 130 15.07 4.38 -5.81
C GLY A 130 15.31 3.01 -5.16
N HIS A 131 15.27 2.94 -3.82
CA HIS A 131 15.52 1.72 -3.06
C HIS A 131 14.23 0.87 -2.95
N ARG A 132 14.13 -0.20 -3.76
CA ARG A 132 12.98 -1.12 -3.81
C ARG A 132 13.38 -2.57 -3.49
N PRO A 133 13.75 -2.89 -2.25
CA PRO A 133 14.23 -4.22 -1.88
C PRO A 133 13.18 -5.32 -2.09
N GLY A 134 11.89 -4.95 -2.11
CA GLY A 134 10.80 -5.88 -2.42
C GLY A 134 10.83 -6.49 -3.83
N LEU A 135 11.42 -5.82 -4.83
CA LEU A 135 11.53 -6.39 -6.19
C LEU A 135 12.47 -7.60 -6.23
N ARG A 136 13.49 -7.64 -5.37
CA ARG A 136 14.38 -8.80 -5.22
C ARG A 136 13.60 -10.07 -4.90
N ALA A 137 12.56 -9.98 -4.06
CA ALA A 137 11.74 -11.13 -3.68
C ALA A 137 10.90 -11.68 -4.85
N VAL A 138 10.48 -10.81 -5.77
CA VAL A 138 9.72 -11.19 -6.97
C VAL A 138 10.60 -12.04 -7.88
N GLU A 139 11.83 -11.57 -8.14
CA GLU A 139 12.83 -12.26 -8.95
C GLU A 139 13.26 -13.59 -8.33
N GLU A 140 13.52 -13.62 -7.01
CA GLU A 140 13.98 -14.83 -6.31
C GLU A 140 12.92 -15.93 -6.24
N LEU A 141 11.64 -15.57 -6.17
CA LEU A 141 10.53 -16.51 -6.13
C LEU A 141 9.96 -16.84 -7.52
N ASP A 142 10.52 -16.26 -8.58
CA ASP A 142 10.10 -16.47 -9.98
C ASP A 142 8.61 -16.16 -10.19
N ALA A 143 8.12 -15.08 -9.57
CA ALA A 143 6.77 -14.60 -9.80
C ALA A 143 6.68 -13.90 -11.15
N TYR A 144 5.67 -14.24 -11.94
CA TYR A 144 5.47 -13.68 -13.28
C TYR A 144 4.89 -12.26 -13.21
N SER A 145 5.46 -11.32 -13.94
CA SER A 145 5.02 -9.91 -13.94
C SER A 145 4.53 -9.50 -15.34
N PRO A 146 3.26 -9.76 -15.70
CA PRO A 146 2.76 -9.48 -17.06
C PRO A 146 2.87 -8.01 -17.47
N LEU A 147 2.73 -7.09 -16.51
CA LEU A 147 2.84 -5.65 -16.79
C LEU A 147 4.29 -5.26 -17.12
N LEU A 148 5.25 -5.84 -16.41
CA LEU A 148 6.67 -5.63 -16.67
C LEU A 148 7.09 -6.27 -18.00
N GLU A 149 6.70 -7.52 -18.27
CA GLU A 149 7.06 -8.26 -19.48
C GLU A 149 6.61 -7.54 -20.76
N TYR A 150 5.47 -6.85 -20.72
CA TYR A 150 4.91 -6.12 -21.85
C TYR A 150 5.15 -4.60 -21.82
N ASP A 151 6.14 -4.14 -21.05
CA ASP A 151 6.54 -2.74 -20.91
C ASP A 151 5.36 -1.80 -20.55
N ILE A 152 4.38 -2.28 -19.80
CA ILE A 152 3.20 -1.50 -19.39
C ILE A 152 3.60 -0.58 -18.24
N THR A 153 3.59 0.72 -18.48
CA THR A 153 3.92 1.77 -17.51
C THR A 153 2.74 2.08 -16.59
N LYS A 154 3.01 2.77 -15.47
CA LYS A 154 1.97 3.13 -14.48
C LYS A 154 0.76 3.89 -15.08
N ASP A 155 1.01 4.80 -16.01
CA ASP A 155 -0.05 5.57 -16.67
C ASP A 155 -0.91 4.67 -17.57
N GLU A 156 -0.26 3.75 -18.28
CA GLU A 156 -0.94 2.74 -19.11
C GLU A 156 -1.74 1.76 -18.25
N VAL A 157 -1.25 1.38 -17.05
CA VAL A 157 -2.04 0.59 -16.10
C VAL A 157 -3.34 1.30 -15.74
N ARG A 158 -3.30 2.61 -15.43
CA ARG A 158 -4.52 3.38 -15.13
C ARG A 158 -5.46 3.47 -16.34
N GLU A 159 -4.91 3.60 -17.54
CA GLU A 159 -5.71 3.56 -18.79
C GLU A 159 -6.40 2.20 -18.97
N ILE A 160 -5.69 1.10 -18.73
CA ILE A 160 -6.24 -0.26 -18.79
C ILE A 160 -7.29 -0.48 -17.70
N ALA A 161 -7.07 0.01 -16.48
CA ALA A 161 -8.06 -0.06 -15.40
C ALA A 161 -9.37 0.64 -15.80
N ARG A 162 -9.30 1.83 -16.42
CA ARG A 162 -10.46 2.53 -16.96
C ARG A 162 -11.13 1.76 -18.10
N HIS A 163 -10.36 1.09 -18.96
CA HIS A 163 -10.90 0.24 -20.02
C HIS A 163 -11.77 -0.90 -19.48
N TYR A 164 -11.36 -1.52 -18.37
CA TYR A 164 -12.14 -2.53 -17.66
C TYR A 164 -13.24 -1.96 -16.75
N GLY A 165 -13.32 -0.64 -16.61
CA GLY A 165 -14.32 0.02 -15.74
C GLY A 165 -14.04 -0.16 -14.24
N LEU A 166 -12.79 -0.40 -13.85
CA LEU A 166 -12.42 -0.64 -12.45
C LEU A 166 -12.48 0.64 -11.62
N SER A 167 -13.11 0.57 -10.44
CA SER A 167 -13.23 1.71 -9.51
C SER A 167 -11.87 2.23 -9.01
N VAL A 168 -10.85 1.38 -9.01
CA VAL A 168 -9.51 1.69 -8.51
C VAL A 168 -8.60 2.41 -9.50
N ALA A 169 -9.07 2.75 -10.70
CA ALA A 169 -8.23 3.36 -11.73
C ALA A 169 -7.56 4.66 -11.28
N ASP A 170 -8.26 5.45 -10.46
CA ASP A 170 -7.74 6.71 -9.93
C ASP A 170 -7.26 6.62 -8.47
N LYS A 171 -7.40 5.44 -7.83
CA LYS A 171 -6.99 5.20 -6.44
C LYS A 171 -5.48 5.49 -6.26
N PRO A 172 -5.07 6.28 -5.26
CA PRO A 172 -3.67 6.46 -4.92
C PRO A 172 -3.01 5.14 -4.49
N SER A 173 -1.70 4.99 -4.73
CA SER A 173 -0.96 3.86 -4.18
C SER A 173 -0.95 3.94 -2.67
N MET A 174 -1.45 2.90 -2.00
CA MET A 174 -1.46 2.80 -0.55
C MET A 174 -0.22 2.06 -0.04
N ALA A 175 0.31 2.53 1.07
CA ALA A 175 1.38 1.85 1.78
C ALA A 175 0.79 0.99 2.92
N CYS A 176 1.48 -0.06 3.32
CA CYS A 176 1.08 -0.90 4.46
C CYS A 176 1.17 -0.14 5.80
N LEU A 177 0.49 -0.63 6.84
CA LEU A 177 0.48 0.01 8.17
C LEU A 177 1.88 0.14 8.77
N SER A 178 2.79 -0.81 8.50
CA SER A 178 4.18 -0.73 8.98
C SER A 178 4.93 0.52 8.48
N SER A 179 4.51 1.12 7.34
CA SER A 179 5.12 2.36 6.85
C SER A 179 4.80 3.58 7.73
N ARG A 180 4.00 3.43 8.79
CA ARG A 180 3.73 4.49 9.77
C ARG A 180 4.72 4.45 10.93
N ILE A 181 5.50 3.39 11.03
CA ILE A 181 6.49 3.18 12.09
C ILE A 181 7.89 3.50 11.53
N PRO A 182 8.65 4.43 12.14
CA PRO A 182 10.01 4.76 11.72
C PRO A 182 10.93 3.55 11.63
N THR A 183 11.75 3.50 10.56
CA THR A 183 12.79 2.48 10.37
C THR A 183 13.66 2.37 11.62
N GLY A 184 13.95 1.14 12.04
CA GLY A 184 14.72 0.81 13.24
C GLY A 184 13.89 0.75 14.53
N LEU A 185 12.61 1.14 14.51
CA LEU A 185 11.68 0.88 15.61
C LEU A 185 10.90 -0.40 15.34
N GLU A 186 10.84 -1.30 16.32
CA GLU A 186 10.18 -2.59 16.15
C GLU A 186 8.70 -2.45 15.74
N VAL A 187 8.29 -3.25 14.75
CA VAL A 187 6.89 -3.42 14.37
C VAL A 187 6.23 -4.41 15.32
N THR A 188 5.15 -4.01 15.97
CA THR A 188 4.39 -4.87 16.87
C THR A 188 2.90 -4.78 16.55
N GLU A 189 2.15 -5.82 16.90
CA GLU A 189 0.69 -5.86 16.75
C GLU A 189 0.03 -4.63 17.41
N ALA A 190 0.44 -4.31 18.65
CA ALA A 190 -0.08 -3.14 19.37
C ALA A 190 0.14 -1.82 18.63
N LYS A 191 1.29 -1.65 17.96
CA LYS A 191 1.58 -0.45 17.15
C LYS A 191 0.73 -0.41 15.87
N LEU A 192 0.59 -1.54 15.18
CA LEU A 192 -0.23 -1.65 13.98
C LEU A 192 -1.71 -1.37 14.30
N ASP A 193 -2.24 -1.98 15.37
CA ASP A 193 -3.60 -1.81 15.84
C ASP A 193 -3.94 -0.35 16.17
N ARG A 194 -3.06 0.35 16.91
CA ARG A 194 -3.32 1.75 17.28
C ARG A 194 -3.25 2.68 16.07
N VAL A 195 -2.34 2.41 15.13
CA VAL A 195 -2.27 3.15 13.86
C VAL A 195 -3.55 2.93 13.05
N GLU A 196 -4.01 1.69 12.90
CA GLU A 196 -5.23 1.39 12.14
C GLU A 196 -6.47 2.04 12.77
N LYS A 197 -6.62 1.95 14.10
CA LYS A 197 -7.71 2.63 14.83
C LYS A 197 -7.66 4.14 14.60
N ALA A 198 -6.49 4.76 14.71
CA ALA A 198 -6.34 6.18 14.48
C ALA A 198 -6.67 6.58 13.04
N GLU A 199 -6.14 5.87 12.04
CA GLU A 199 -6.43 6.11 10.63
C GLU A 199 -7.93 5.89 10.30
N THR A 200 -8.59 4.95 10.96
CA THR A 200 -10.03 4.72 10.84
C THR A 200 -10.87 5.87 11.40
N LEU A 201 -10.44 6.46 12.53
CA LEU A 201 -11.08 7.65 13.10
C LEU A 201 -10.97 8.84 12.14
N LEU A 202 -9.77 9.10 11.59
CA LEU A 202 -9.57 10.20 10.63
C LEU A 202 -10.46 10.04 9.41
N ARG A 203 -10.57 8.82 8.86
CA ARG A 203 -11.50 8.53 7.76
C ARG A 203 -12.96 8.83 8.15
N THR A 204 -13.37 8.46 9.35
CA THR A 204 -14.73 8.70 9.86
C THR A 204 -15.02 10.18 10.06
N TRP A 205 -14.00 10.98 10.38
CA TRP A 205 -14.10 12.44 10.47
C TRP A 205 -14.04 13.15 9.11
N GLY A 206 -13.90 12.40 8.02
CA GLY A 206 -14.03 12.93 6.65
C GLY A 206 -12.70 13.34 6.01
N PHE A 207 -11.55 12.98 6.60
CA PHE A 207 -10.28 13.17 5.92
C PHE A 207 -10.11 12.14 4.79
N GLU A 208 -9.59 12.58 3.65
CA GLU A 208 -9.37 11.74 2.47
C GLU A 208 -7.89 11.35 2.34
N GLN A 209 -6.97 12.27 2.59
CA GLN A 209 -5.54 12.03 2.51
C GLN A 209 -4.91 12.19 3.88
N PHE A 210 -4.58 11.08 4.53
CA PHE A 210 -4.00 11.15 5.87
C PHE A 210 -3.04 9.99 6.18
N ARG A 211 -2.19 10.20 7.18
CA ARG A 211 -1.39 9.17 7.86
C ARG A 211 -1.30 9.48 9.35
N VAL A 212 -1.27 8.43 10.17
CA VAL A 212 -0.92 8.56 11.58
C VAL A 212 0.40 7.86 11.81
N ARG A 213 1.50 8.62 11.90
CA ARG A 213 2.83 8.07 12.16
C ARG A 213 2.99 7.80 13.65
N ASP A 214 3.56 6.65 13.98
CA ASP A 214 3.80 6.22 15.35
C ASP A 214 5.28 6.38 15.70
N HIS A 215 5.58 7.44 16.46
CA HIS A 215 6.91 7.72 16.99
C HIS A 215 7.02 7.27 18.44
N ASP A 216 6.81 5.97 18.66
CA ASP A 216 6.90 5.28 19.95
C ASP A 216 5.98 5.89 21.02
N GLY A 217 4.68 5.95 20.70
CA GLY A 217 3.65 6.51 21.59
C GLY A 217 3.26 7.95 21.26
N LEU A 218 4.03 8.63 20.40
CA LEU A 218 3.61 9.91 19.80
C LEU A 218 2.94 9.66 18.44
N ALA A 219 1.64 9.94 18.36
CA ALA A 219 0.92 10.04 17.09
C ALA A 219 1.25 11.36 16.40
N ARG A 220 1.87 11.29 15.23
CA ARG A 220 2.01 12.43 14.33
C ARG A 220 1.04 12.28 13.18
N ILE A 221 -0.02 13.09 13.22
CA ILE A 221 -1.04 13.16 12.18
C ILE A 221 -0.50 13.95 11.00
N GLU A 222 -0.59 13.40 9.81
CA GLU A 222 -0.34 14.06 8.54
C GLU A 222 -1.67 14.06 7.77
N VAL A 223 -2.12 15.21 7.26
CA VAL A 223 -3.33 15.33 6.43
C VAL A 223 -3.02 16.03 5.11
N GLY A 224 -3.90 15.95 4.12
CA GLY A 224 -3.78 16.71 2.87
C GLY A 224 -3.57 18.20 3.16
N THR A 225 -2.76 18.88 2.36
CA THR A 225 -2.46 20.32 2.58
C THR A 225 -3.73 21.17 2.50
N ASP A 226 -4.68 20.77 1.66
CA ASP A 226 -6.02 21.32 1.51
C ASP A 226 -6.97 20.97 2.67
N GLU A 227 -6.64 19.96 3.48
CA GLU A 227 -7.39 19.52 4.65
C GLU A 227 -6.82 20.07 5.97
N LEU A 228 -5.69 20.79 5.91
CA LEU A 228 -4.98 21.28 7.10
C LEU A 228 -5.81 22.28 7.92
N GLU A 229 -6.66 23.08 7.26
CA GLU A 229 -7.57 24.01 7.95
C GLU A 229 -8.53 23.26 8.88
N ALA A 230 -9.09 22.14 8.42
CA ALA A 230 -9.97 21.29 9.23
C ALA A 230 -9.20 20.62 10.39
N ALA A 231 -7.95 20.23 10.16
CA ALA A 231 -7.11 19.63 11.21
C ALA A 231 -6.60 20.63 12.27
N LEU A 232 -6.62 21.94 11.96
CA LEU A 232 -6.26 23.01 12.90
C LEU A 232 -7.47 23.51 13.71
N ASP A 233 -8.66 23.02 13.42
CA ASP A 233 -9.87 23.35 14.19
C ASP A 233 -9.73 22.89 15.66
N PRO A 234 -10.04 23.76 16.65
CA PRO A 234 -9.90 23.41 18.06
C PRO A 234 -10.78 22.22 18.51
N ASP A 235 -11.96 22.04 17.93
CA ASP A 235 -12.85 20.94 18.29
C ASP A 235 -12.30 19.62 17.73
N PHE A 236 -11.80 19.63 16.49
CA PHE A 236 -11.04 18.50 15.95
C PHE A 236 -9.82 18.19 16.83
N ALA A 237 -8.98 19.17 17.15
CA ALA A 237 -7.77 18.95 17.94
C ALA A 237 -8.07 18.36 19.32
N ALA A 238 -9.17 18.79 19.97
CA ALA A 238 -9.64 18.22 21.21
C ALA A 238 -10.08 16.76 21.05
N ALA A 239 -10.88 16.45 20.01
CA ALA A 239 -11.36 15.11 19.70
C ALA A 239 -10.22 14.15 19.33
N ALA A 240 -9.29 14.59 18.47
CA ALA A 240 -8.11 13.80 18.09
C ALA A 240 -7.27 13.46 19.32
N ARG A 241 -7.02 14.43 20.22
CA ARG A 241 -6.27 14.19 21.46
C ARG A 241 -6.96 13.15 22.36
N GLU A 242 -8.28 13.22 22.51
CA GLU A 242 -9.04 12.29 23.35
C GLU A 242 -9.05 10.88 22.76
N HIS A 243 -9.48 10.74 21.50
CA HIS A 243 -9.71 9.44 20.90
C HIS A 243 -8.42 8.71 20.48
N LEU A 244 -7.35 9.43 20.11
CA LEU A 244 -6.06 8.77 19.86
C LEU A 244 -5.36 8.38 21.17
N ALA A 245 -5.65 9.07 22.28
CA ALA A 245 -5.18 8.59 23.59
C ALA A 245 -5.85 7.25 23.96
N ASP A 246 -7.16 7.12 23.70
CA ASP A 246 -7.88 5.84 23.86
C ASP A 246 -7.34 4.73 22.94
N ALA A 247 -6.80 5.09 21.77
CA ALA A 247 -6.14 4.16 20.87
C ALA A 247 -4.75 3.70 21.36
N GLY A 248 -4.17 4.34 22.38
CA GLY A 248 -2.89 3.97 22.98
C GLY A 248 -1.71 4.87 22.61
N PHE A 249 -1.96 6.15 22.29
CA PHE A 249 -0.92 7.16 22.13
C PHE A 249 -0.81 8.06 23.38
N ASP A 250 0.42 8.35 23.82
CA ASP A 250 0.70 9.26 24.94
C ASP A 250 0.57 10.74 24.51
N HIS A 251 0.92 11.01 23.25
CA HIS A 251 0.93 12.35 22.68
C HIS A 251 0.35 12.34 21.27
N VAL A 252 -0.36 13.41 20.92
CA VAL A 252 -0.94 13.62 19.59
C VAL A 252 -0.44 14.95 19.06
N THR A 253 0.08 14.93 17.85
CA THR A 253 0.63 16.10 17.16
C THR A 253 0.12 16.15 15.72
N LEU A 254 0.11 17.35 15.14
CA LEU A 254 -0.18 17.56 13.72
C LEU A 254 1.11 17.99 13.01
N ASP A 255 1.45 17.33 11.91
CA ASP A 255 2.55 17.75 11.04
C ASP A 255 2.11 18.97 10.24
N LEU A 256 2.72 20.12 10.54
CA LEU A 256 2.40 21.39 9.88
C LEU A 256 2.82 21.45 8.41
N ALA A 257 3.66 20.51 7.95
CA ALA A 257 3.96 20.36 6.52
C ALA A 257 2.89 19.55 5.76
N GLY A 258 1.93 18.95 6.47
CA GLY A 258 0.93 18.06 5.91
C GLY A 258 1.51 16.73 5.41
N TYR A 259 0.69 16.00 4.65
CA TYR A 259 1.04 14.71 4.08
C TYR A 259 2.10 14.84 2.98
N ARG A 260 3.18 14.05 3.12
CA ARG A 260 4.25 13.94 2.12
C ARG A 260 4.69 12.48 2.00
N THR A 261 5.01 12.06 0.78
CA THR A 261 5.59 10.74 0.54
C THR A 261 6.99 10.65 1.18
N GLY A 262 7.25 9.61 1.98
CA GLY A 262 8.55 9.38 2.62
C GLY A 262 8.85 10.23 3.87
N SER A 263 7.86 10.90 4.46
CA SER A 263 8.04 11.80 5.62
C SER A 263 8.33 11.11 6.97
N VAL A 264 8.26 9.78 7.04
CA VAL A 264 8.32 9.01 8.30
C VAL A 264 9.58 9.33 9.09
N SER A 265 10.72 9.36 8.40
CA SER A 265 12.01 9.75 8.94
C SER A 265 12.46 11.02 8.22
N PRO A 266 12.32 12.21 8.83
CA PRO A 266 12.84 13.44 8.23
C PRO A 266 14.34 13.30 8.02
N ALA A 267 14.85 13.71 6.85
CA ALA A 267 16.29 13.87 6.68
C ALA A 267 16.80 14.94 7.65
N ASP A 268 18.02 14.76 8.17
CA ASP A 268 18.72 15.77 8.99
C ASP A 268 18.87 17.06 8.18
N GLY A 269 17.90 17.96 8.31
CA GLY A 269 17.92 19.27 7.69
C GLY A 269 19.00 20.11 8.35
N GLY A 270 19.99 20.55 7.56
CA GLY A 270 21.05 21.44 8.02
C GLY A 270 20.49 22.65 8.78
N THR A 271 21.10 22.94 9.93
CA THR A 271 20.78 24.11 10.74
C THR A 271 21.05 25.38 9.93
N ALA A 272 20.03 26.21 9.73
CA ALA A 272 20.22 27.56 9.20
C ALA A 272 20.90 28.42 10.27
N ASP A 273 22.01 29.07 9.92
CA ASP A 273 22.93 29.70 10.88
C ASP A 273 22.39 30.97 11.58
N ASP A 274 21.23 31.52 11.20
CA ASP A 274 20.56 32.58 11.99
C ASP A 274 19.07 32.69 11.63
N VAL A 275 18.25 31.83 12.24
CA VAL A 275 16.79 31.81 12.05
C VAL A 275 16.12 33.07 12.62
N LEU A 276 16.73 33.78 13.57
CA LEU A 276 16.07 34.88 14.29
C LEU A 276 16.13 36.24 13.56
N ASP A 277 16.94 36.36 12.51
CA ASP A 277 17.07 37.60 11.72
C ASP A 277 16.06 37.68 10.55
N ALA A 278 15.24 36.65 10.37
CA ALA A 278 14.19 36.63 9.36
C ALA A 278 12.93 37.38 9.82
N GLU A 279 12.28 38.11 8.91
CA GLU A 279 10.96 38.69 9.16
C GLU A 279 9.91 37.57 9.16
N TYR A 280 9.33 37.28 10.33
CA TYR A 280 8.27 36.30 10.49
C TYR A 280 6.88 36.94 10.50
N PRO A 281 5.86 36.25 9.96
CA PRO A 281 4.49 36.70 10.08
C PRO A 281 4.08 36.75 11.55
N THR A 282 3.84 37.95 12.06
CA THR A 282 3.23 38.14 13.38
C THR A 282 1.73 37.94 13.24
N GLY A 283 1.18 36.89 13.87
CA GLY A 283 -0.26 36.64 13.88
C GLY A 283 -1.02 37.88 14.33
N GLY A 284 -1.88 38.41 13.46
CA GLY A 284 -2.79 39.50 13.81
C GLY A 284 -3.73 39.01 14.91
N ARG A 285 -3.68 39.67 16.07
CA ARG A 285 -4.58 39.41 17.20
C ARG A 285 -6.03 39.78 16.88
#